data_AF-A0A819M810-F1
#
_entry.id   AF-A0A819M810-F1
#
_cell.length_a   1.000
_cell.length_b   1.000
_cell.length_c   1.000
_cell.angle_alpha   90.00
_cell.angle_beta   90.00
_cell.angle_gamma   90.00
#
_symmetry.space_group_name_H-M   'P 1'
#
loop_
_entity.id
_entity.type
_entity.pdbx_description
1 polymer ?
#
loop_
_entity_poly.entity_id
_entity_poly.type
_entity_poly.pdbx_seq_one_letter_code
_entity_poly.pdbx_strand_id
1 'polypeptide(L)'
;MSMDKKNETQQGLVATNQPRENLILSLFYSNYHEDNEGLINRQINLELYASYVYMAMAHHFGRADVALKGHHEYFEKMSKEEREHANKLMEYQNKRGGTIVLLEIKKPQQQSWSSPLEAHEMGLQLEKDVYQALLELHASATKHSDPHLTDYLEEEFLDEQVESIKQYADHITNLRRVGTGLGEYIFDKEEFHD
;
A
#
# COMPACT_ATOMS: atom_id res chain seq x y z
N MET A 1 -49.57 -41.47 37.14
CA MET A 1 -50.67 -40.51 36.91
C MET A 1 -50.01 -39.20 36.51
N SER A 2 -49.92 -38.95 35.20
CA SER A 2 -50.76 -38.00 34.44
C SER A 2 -50.40 -36.55 34.73
N MET A 3 -50.23 -35.65 33.77
CA MET A 3 -50.30 -35.69 32.30
C MET A 3 -49.83 -34.31 31.80
N ASP A 4 -49.21 -34.29 30.62
CA ASP A 4 -49.00 -33.10 29.78
C ASP A 4 -50.30 -32.34 29.43
N LYS A 5 -50.14 -31.03 29.17
CA LYS A 5 -50.60 -30.28 27.96
C LYS A 5 -50.11 -28.82 28.08
N LYS A 6 -49.18 -28.36 27.22
CA LYS A 6 -49.38 -27.52 25.99
C LYS A 6 -50.15 -26.22 26.28
N ASN A 7 -49.86 -25.02 25.80
CA ASN A 7 -49.03 -24.38 24.76
C ASN A 7 -49.11 -22.87 25.19
N GLU A 8 -48.27 -21.90 24.85
CA GLU A 8 -48.07 -21.37 23.51
C GLU A 8 -47.11 -20.18 23.56
N THR A 9 -46.39 -20.05 22.47
CA THR A 9 -45.32 -19.15 22.08
C THR A 9 -45.73 -17.67 22.08
N GLN A 10 -44.81 -16.77 22.43
CA GLN A 10 -44.66 -15.52 21.69
C GLN A 10 -43.20 -15.12 21.57
N GLN A 11 -42.63 -15.53 20.43
CA GLN A 11 -41.43 -15.00 19.83
C GLN A 11 -41.65 -13.50 19.53
N GLY A 12 -40.88 -12.64 20.17
CA GLY A 12 -40.69 -11.27 19.71
C GLY A 12 -39.79 -11.30 18.48
N LEU A 13 -40.38 -11.00 17.32
CA LEU A 13 -39.71 -10.87 16.03
C LEU A 13 -38.60 -9.82 16.09
N VAL A 14 -37.34 -10.25 15.98
CA VAL A 14 -36.30 -9.42 15.37
C VAL A 14 -36.52 -9.52 13.86
N ALA A 15 -37.30 -8.60 13.30
CA ALA A 15 -37.40 -8.45 11.86
C ALA A 15 -36.03 -7.96 11.37
N THR A 16 -35.26 -8.88 10.82
CA THR A 16 -33.98 -8.62 10.20
C THR A 16 -34.21 -7.70 8.98
N ASN A 17 -33.53 -6.55 8.95
CA ASN A 17 -33.55 -5.59 7.83
C ASN A 17 -32.81 -6.09 6.56
N GLN A 18 -32.55 -7.40 6.48
CA GLN A 18 -31.76 -8.08 5.44
C GLN A 18 -32.20 -7.82 3.99
N PRO A 19 -33.49 -7.67 3.64
CA PRO A 19 -33.87 -7.50 2.23
C PRO A 19 -33.48 -6.13 1.65
N ARG A 20 -33.47 -5.06 2.45
CA ARG A 20 -33.11 -3.71 1.98
C ARG A 20 -31.61 -3.51 1.90
N GLU A 21 -30.85 -4.09 2.82
CA GLU A 21 -29.38 -4.06 2.83
C GLU A 21 -28.82 -4.81 1.61
N ASN A 22 -29.35 -6.00 1.30
CA ASN A 22 -28.99 -6.75 0.10
C ASN A 22 -29.39 -6.03 -1.21
N LEU A 23 -30.49 -5.28 -1.21
CA LEU A 23 -30.92 -4.53 -2.40
C LEU A 23 -29.97 -3.37 -2.70
N ILE A 24 -29.48 -2.66 -1.67
CA ILE A 24 -28.55 -1.53 -1.85
C ILE A 24 -27.18 -2.04 -2.32
N LEU A 25 -26.63 -3.10 -1.72
CA LEU A 25 -25.36 -3.70 -2.15
C LEU A 25 -25.40 -4.18 -3.61
N SER A 26 -26.54 -4.71 -4.05
CA SER A 26 -26.73 -5.15 -5.44
C SER A 26 -26.74 -4.01 -6.48
N LEU A 27 -26.81 -2.73 -6.06
CA LEU A 27 -26.83 -1.59 -6.98
C LEU A 27 -25.45 -1.25 -7.56
N PHE A 28 -24.37 -1.64 -6.90
CA PHE A 28 -23.00 -1.25 -7.26
C PHE A 28 -22.00 -2.40 -7.21
N TYR A 29 -22.28 -3.49 -6.48
CA TYR A 29 -21.42 -4.68 -6.48
C TYR A 29 -21.61 -5.48 -7.78
N SER A 30 -20.79 -5.19 -8.78
CA SER A 30 -20.80 -5.88 -10.08
C SER A 30 -19.40 -6.39 -10.41
N ASN A 31 -19.31 -7.71 -10.61
CA ASN A 31 -18.09 -8.40 -11.02
C ASN A 31 -16.84 -8.06 -10.19
N TYR A 32 -16.99 -8.03 -8.86
CA TYR A 32 -15.91 -7.81 -7.91
C TYR A 32 -15.84 -9.00 -6.96
N HIS A 33 -14.76 -9.78 -7.02
CA HIS A 33 -14.65 -11.05 -6.29
C HIS A 33 -14.05 -10.83 -4.89
N GLU A 34 -14.47 -11.61 -3.90
CA GLU A 34 -14.00 -11.49 -2.51
C GLU A 34 -12.47 -11.61 -2.37
N ASP A 35 -11.83 -12.46 -3.19
CA ASP A 35 -10.36 -12.56 -3.27
C ASP A 35 -9.72 -11.22 -3.68
N ASN A 36 -10.30 -10.52 -4.67
CA ASN A 36 -9.78 -9.24 -5.14
C ASN A 36 -9.98 -8.15 -4.07
N GLU A 37 -11.15 -8.14 -3.43
CA GLU A 37 -11.46 -7.24 -2.30
C GLU A 37 -10.46 -7.43 -1.15
N GLY A 38 -10.18 -8.69 -0.80
CA GLY A 38 -9.20 -9.04 0.22
C GLY A 38 -7.77 -8.65 -0.15
N LEU A 39 -7.37 -8.84 -1.41
CA LEU A 39 -6.05 -8.45 -1.90
C LEU A 39 -5.87 -6.92 -1.96
N ILE A 40 -6.91 -6.17 -2.34
CA ILE A 40 -6.90 -4.70 -2.27
C ILE A 40 -6.68 -4.22 -0.83
N ASN A 41 -7.36 -4.82 0.16
CA ASN A 41 -7.14 -4.50 1.57
C ASN A 41 -5.70 -4.79 2.03
N ARG A 42 -5.09 -5.87 1.51
CA ARG A 42 -3.67 -6.16 1.78
C ARG A 42 -2.74 -5.16 1.10
N GLN A 43 -3.01 -4.79 -0.15
CA GLN A 43 -2.23 -3.79 -0.88
C GLN A 43 -2.29 -2.43 -0.17
N ILE A 44 -3.47 -1.99 0.24
CA ILE A 44 -3.65 -0.76 1.05
C ILE A 44 -2.73 -0.78 2.28
N ASN A 45 -2.67 -1.90 3.00
CA ASN A 45 -1.80 -2.01 4.17
C ASN A 45 -0.31 -2.02 3.81
N LEU A 46 0.05 -2.58 2.65
CA LEU A 46 1.43 -2.58 2.15
C LEU A 46 1.88 -1.16 1.77
N GLU A 47 1.05 -0.38 1.08
CA GLU A 47 1.36 1.03 0.76
C GLU A 47 1.48 1.88 2.03
N LEU A 48 0.59 1.67 3.01
CA LEU A 48 0.70 2.33 4.32
C LEU A 48 1.98 1.95 5.07
N TYR A 49 2.40 0.68 4.97
CA TYR A 49 3.68 0.23 5.52
C TYR A 49 4.86 0.86 4.78
N ALA A 50 4.83 0.92 3.46
CA ALA A 50 5.86 1.55 2.65
C ALA A 50 6.01 3.04 3.00
N SER A 51 4.89 3.76 3.08
CA SER A 51 4.82 5.14 3.58
C SER A 51 5.48 5.28 4.96
N TYR A 52 5.23 4.34 5.87
CA TYR A 52 5.81 4.37 7.21
C TYR A 52 7.32 4.12 7.23
N VAL A 53 7.82 3.22 6.37
CA VAL A 53 9.26 2.96 6.19
C VAL A 53 9.94 4.21 5.63
N TYR A 54 9.40 4.83 4.59
CA TYR A 54 9.96 6.05 4.01
C TYR A 54 9.94 7.23 4.97
N MET A 55 8.90 7.36 5.81
CA MET A 55 8.88 8.36 6.88
C MET A 55 10.04 8.15 7.86
N ALA A 56 10.34 6.91 8.22
CA ALA A 56 11.48 6.60 9.10
C ALA A 56 12.83 6.92 8.43
N MET A 57 12.99 6.62 7.14
CA MET A 57 14.18 6.99 6.35
C MET A 57 14.36 8.51 6.31
N ALA A 58 13.31 9.24 5.96
CA ALA A 58 13.32 10.70 5.90
C ALA A 58 13.82 11.31 7.22
N HIS A 59 13.24 10.90 8.35
CA HIS A 59 13.62 11.45 9.64
C HIS A 59 14.98 10.97 10.16
N HIS A 60 15.52 9.86 9.64
CA HIS A 60 16.91 9.49 9.87
C HIS A 60 17.87 10.47 9.19
N PHE A 61 17.68 10.77 7.89
CA PHE A 61 18.54 11.70 7.16
C PHE A 61 18.41 13.16 7.61
N GLY A 62 17.27 13.51 8.22
CA GLY A 62 17.06 14.82 8.86
C GLY A 62 17.75 15.04 10.21
N ARG A 63 18.42 14.02 10.78
CA ARG A 63 19.14 14.16 12.05
C ARG A 63 20.37 15.06 11.91
N ALA A 64 20.72 15.79 12.99
CA ALA A 64 21.88 16.67 13.00
C ALA A 64 23.23 15.94 12.81
N ASP A 65 23.30 14.66 13.18
CA ASP A 65 24.51 13.82 13.04
C ASP A 65 24.57 13.03 11.72
N VAL A 66 23.55 13.16 10.87
CA VAL A 66 23.52 12.60 9.50
C VAL A 66 23.51 13.74 8.47
N ALA A 67 22.56 14.68 8.61
CA ALA A 67 22.49 15.98 7.94
C ALA A 67 22.51 15.94 6.39
N LEU A 68 21.80 14.98 5.79
CA LEU A 68 21.63 14.86 4.34
C LEU A 68 20.23 15.35 3.94
N LYS A 69 20.16 16.64 3.62
CA LYS A 69 18.89 17.35 3.41
C LYS A 69 18.16 16.87 2.16
N GLY A 70 18.87 16.62 1.06
CA GLY A 70 18.26 16.13 -0.18
C GLY A 70 17.61 14.77 0.02
N HIS A 71 18.31 13.85 0.69
CA HIS A 71 17.75 12.53 1.04
C HIS A 71 16.56 12.63 2.00
N HIS A 72 16.61 13.54 2.97
CA HIS A 72 15.46 13.79 3.85
C HIS A 72 14.22 14.17 3.05
N GLU A 73 14.34 15.16 2.16
CA GLU A 73 13.23 15.65 1.32
C GLU A 73 12.75 14.58 0.33
N TYR A 74 13.67 13.82 -0.27
CA TYR A 74 13.34 12.71 -1.17
C TYR A 74 12.49 11.65 -0.48
N PHE A 75 12.94 11.09 0.65
CA PHE A 75 12.18 10.06 1.35
C PHE A 75 10.89 10.61 1.99
N GLU A 76 10.83 11.90 2.32
CA GLU A 76 9.58 12.53 2.76
C GLU A 76 8.57 12.57 1.60
N LYS A 77 9.01 12.86 0.39
CA LYS A 77 8.19 12.80 -0.83
C LYS A 77 7.69 11.38 -1.09
N MET A 78 8.59 10.38 -1.10
CA MET A 78 8.20 8.98 -1.25
C MET A 78 7.16 8.54 -0.21
N SER A 79 7.34 8.93 1.05
CA SER A 79 6.37 8.63 2.11
C SER A 79 4.98 9.21 1.82
N LYS A 80 4.91 10.42 1.23
CA LYS A 80 3.64 11.04 0.86
C LYS A 80 3.01 10.34 -0.35
N GLU A 81 3.79 10.03 -1.37
CA GLU A 81 3.34 9.31 -2.57
C GLU A 81 2.73 7.95 -2.21
N GLU A 82 3.40 7.13 -1.38
CA GLU A 82 2.84 5.84 -0.95
C GLU A 82 1.55 5.97 -0.14
N ARG A 83 1.41 7.06 0.63
CA ARG A 83 0.15 7.33 1.32
C ARG A 83 -0.96 7.73 0.34
N GLU A 84 -0.61 8.40 -0.75
CA GLU A 84 -1.55 8.70 -1.82
C GLU A 84 -1.95 7.42 -2.57
N HIS A 85 -1.03 6.50 -2.84
CA HIS A 85 -1.32 5.16 -3.38
C HIS A 85 -2.31 4.39 -2.50
N ALA A 86 -2.10 4.37 -1.18
CA ALA A 86 -3.03 3.76 -0.25
C ALA A 86 -4.43 4.39 -0.35
N ASN A 87 -4.53 5.71 -0.45
CA ASN A 87 -5.80 6.41 -0.58
C ASN A 87 -6.49 6.12 -1.93
N LYS A 88 -5.75 6.09 -3.04
CA LYS A 88 -6.27 5.71 -4.37
C LYS A 88 -6.94 4.33 -4.29
N LEU A 89 -6.27 3.35 -3.68
CA LEU A 89 -6.81 1.99 -3.50
C LEU A 89 -8.05 1.95 -2.59
N MET A 90 -8.07 2.74 -1.51
CA MET A 90 -9.26 2.86 -0.65
C MET A 90 -10.45 3.47 -1.40
N GLU A 91 -10.22 4.51 -2.20
CA GLU A 91 -11.26 5.11 -3.05
C GLU A 91 -11.76 4.11 -4.09
N TYR A 92 -10.85 3.34 -4.70
CA TYR A 92 -11.20 2.28 -5.63
C TYR A 92 -12.03 1.15 -4.97
N GLN A 93 -11.64 0.70 -3.78
CA GLN A 93 -12.37 -0.29 -2.99
C GLN A 93 -13.82 0.16 -2.77
N ASN A 94 -14.02 1.40 -2.33
CA ASN A 94 -15.35 1.99 -2.17
C ASN A 94 -16.11 2.09 -3.49
N LYS A 95 -15.44 2.51 -4.58
CA LYS A 95 -16.02 2.64 -5.93
C LYS A 95 -16.56 1.31 -6.45
N ARG A 96 -15.91 0.18 -6.13
CA ARG A 96 -16.32 -1.17 -6.54
C ARG A 96 -17.33 -1.83 -5.59
N GLY A 97 -17.69 -1.15 -4.49
CA GLY A 97 -18.63 -1.67 -3.49
C GLY A 97 -18.00 -2.60 -2.46
N GLY A 98 -16.67 -2.68 -2.40
CA GLY A 98 -15.94 -3.43 -1.38
C GLY A 98 -15.90 -2.69 -0.04
N THR A 99 -15.50 -3.42 1.00
CA THR A 99 -15.34 -2.91 2.36
C THR A 99 -13.86 -2.76 2.71
N ILE A 100 -13.47 -1.55 3.13
CA ILE A 100 -12.13 -1.29 3.62
C ILE A 100 -11.96 -1.92 5.01
N VAL A 101 -10.93 -2.76 5.16
CA VAL A 101 -10.51 -3.34 6.44
C VAL A 101 -9.08 -2.92 6.72
N LEU A 102 -8.89 -1.90 7.54
CA LEU A 102 -7.57 -1.42 7.95
C LEU A 102 -6.91 -2.42 8.91
N LEU A 103 -5.64 -2.73 8.64
CA LEU A 103 -4.85 -3.69 9.41
C LEU A 103 -3.78 -2.97 10.26
N GLU A 104 -3.08 -3.73 11.08
CA GLU A 104 -1.92 -3.24 11.81
C GLU A 104 -0.79 -2.89 10.84
N ILE A 105 -0.33 -1.64 10.88
CA ILE A 105 0.89 -1.22 10.19
C ILE A 105 2.07 -1.55 11.09
N LYS A 106 2.84 -2.57 10.69
CA LYS A 106 4.04 -2.97 11.43
C LYS A 106 5.06 -1.83 11.45
N LYS A 107 5.78 -1.69 12.55
CA LYS A 107 6.94 -0.78 12.60
C LYS A 107 7.99 -1.18 11.55
N PRO A 108 8.73 -0.23 10.96
CA PRO A 108 9.89 -0.52 10.13
C PRO A 108 10.90 -1.41 10.88
N GLN A 109 11.44 -2.41 10.21
CA GLN A 109 12.44 -3.32 10.80
C GLN A 109 13.75 -2.59 11.13
N GLN A 110 14.10 -1.61 10.30
CA GLN A 110 15.28 -0.75 10.45
C GLN A 110 14.84 0.69 10.69
N GLN A 111 15.55 1.39 11.58
CA GLN A 111 15.28 2.79 11.94
C GLN A 111 16.53 3.68 11.89
N SER A 112 17.64 3.12 11.41
CA SER A 112 18.89 3.83 11.20
C SER A 112 19.64 3.20 10.04
N TRP A 113 20.24 4.03 9.21
CA TRP A 113 21.02 3.59 8.04
C TRP A 113 22.45 4.08 8.20
N SER A 114 23.40 3.26 7.80
CA SER A 114 24.83 3.58 7.86
C SER A 114 25.28 4.49 6.72
N SER A 115 24.52 4.48 5.62
CA SER A 115 24.79 5.26 4.41
C SER A 115 23.51 5.47 3.58
N PRO A 116 23.48 6.48 2.70
CA PRO A 116 22.45 6.60 1.67
C PRO A 116 22.34 5.39 0.76
N LEU A 117 23.46 4.71 0.47
CA LEU A 117 23.45 3.52 -0.36
C LEU A 117 22.61 2.40 0.26
N GLU A 118 22.79 2.14 1.55
CA GLU A 118 21.99 1.15 2.28
C GLU A 118 20.50 1.50 2.27
N ALA A 119 20.16 2.78 2.46
CA ALA A 119 18.77 3.23 2.43
C ALA A 119 18.12 3.03 1.06
N HIS A 120 18.83 3.34 -0.04
CA HIS A 120 18.31 3.12 -1.39
C HIS A 120 18.22 1.64 -1.76
N GLU A 121 19.16 0.80 -1.31
CA GLU A 121 19.06 -0.66 -1.50
C GLU A 121 17.84 -1.24 -0.78
N MET A 122 17.51 -0.72 0.41
CA MET A 122 16.28 -1.06 1.12
C MET A 122 15.03 -0.54 0.40
N GLY A 123 15.04 0.71 -0.08
CA GLY A 123 13.95 1.27 -0.88
C GLY A 123 13.68 0.44 -2.13
N LEU A 124 14.72 0.10 -2.90
CA LEU A 124 14.60 -0.76 -4.08
C LEU A 124 13.94 -2.12 -3.76
N GLN A 125 14.28 -2.73 -2.63
CA GLN A 125 13.66 -4.00 -2.24
C GLN A 125 12.18 -3.81 -1.89
N LEU A 126 11.85 -2.74 -1.16
CA LEU A 126 10.47 -2.40 -0.83
C LEU A 126 9.63 -2.16 -2.09
N GLU A 127 10.12 -1.38 -3.06
CA GLU A 127 9.44 -1.15 -4.35
C GLU A 127 9.17 -2.45 -5.12
N LYS A 128 10.14 -3.37 -5.12
CA LYS A 128 9.97 -4.69 -5.74
C LYS A 128 8.92 -5.54 -5.02
N ASP A 129 8.85 -5.46 -3.70
CA ASP A 129 7.86 -6.19 -2.91
C ASP A 129 6.45 -5.63 -3.19
N VAL A 130 6.30 -4.30 -3.25
CA VAL A 130 5.05 -3.61 -3.65
C VAL A 130 4.64 -4.01 -5.06
N TYR A 131 5.57 -3.95 -6.02
CA TYR A 131 5.31 -4.34 -7.40
C TYR A 131 4.89 -5.81 -7.53
N GLN A 132 5.55 -6.72 -6.81
CA GLN A 132 5.19 -8.14 -6.82
C GLN A 132 3.78 -8.38 -6.26
N ALA A 133 3.38 -7.65 -5.22
CA ALA A 133 2.03 -7.72 -4.67
C ALA A 133 0.97 -7.18 -5.66
N LEU A 134 1.28 -6.12 -6.40
CA LEU A 134 0.42 -5.60 -7.48
C LEU A 134 0.27 -6.62 -8.61
N LEU A 135 1.33 -7.33 -9.01
CA LEU A 135 1.26 -8.39 -10.01
C LEU A 135 0.42 -9.58 -9.54
N GLU A 136 0.49 -9.95 -8.25
CA GLU A 136 -0.36 -10.99 -7.67
C GLU A 136 -1.84 -10.58 -7.68
N LEU A 137 -2.13 -9.32 -7.33
CA LEU A 137 -3.47 -8.74 -7.38
C LEU A 137 -3.99 -8.69 -8.83
N HIS A 138 -3.17 -8.28 -9.79
CA HIS A 138 -3.52 -8.26 -11.22
C HIS A 138 -3.81 -9.67 -11.75
N ALA A 139 -2.99 -10.66 -11.38
CA ALA A 139 -3.23 -12.06 -11.73
C ALA A 139 -4.54 -12.58 -11.14
N SER A 140 -4.88 -12.21 -9.90
CA SER A 140 -6.18 -12.52 -9.29
C SER A 140 -7.34 -11.87 -10.02
N ALA A 141 -7.20 -10.59 -10.38
CA ALA A 141 -8.20 -9.87 -11.17
C ALA A 141 -8.47 -10.55 -12.52
N THR A 142 -7.39 -10.94 -13.22
CA THR A 142 -7.46 -11.69 -14.47
C THR A 142 -8.15 -13.04 -14.29
N LYS A 143 -7.77 -13.81 -13.25
CA LYS A 143 -8.38 -15.11 -12.92
C LYS A 143 -9.89 -15.00 -12.70
N HIS A 144 -10.35 -13.93 -12.06
CA HIS A 144 -11.76 -13.68 -11.79
C HIS A 144 -12.47 -12.89 -12.89
N SER A 145 -11.82 -12.69 -14.05
CA SER A 145 -12.37 -11.95 -15.20
C SER A 145 -12.84 -10.54 -14.83
N ASP A 146 -12.03 -9.80 -14.07
CA ASP A 146 -12.28 -8.41 -13.67
C ASP A 146 -11.41 -7.42 -14.49
N PRO A 147 -11.80 -7.08 -15.73
CA PRO A 147 -10.98 -6.25 -16.61
C PRO A 147 -10.83 -4.81 -16.13
N HIS A 148 -11.79 -4.29 -15.36
CA HIS A 148 -11.70 -2.93 -14.83
C HIS A 148 -10.69 -2.84 -13.67
N LEU A 149 -10.46 -3.94 -12.94
CA LEU A 149 -9.39 -3.99 -11.96
C LEU A 149 -8.02 -4.16 -12.62
N THR A 150 -7.88 -5.00 -13.64
CA THR A 150 -6.60 -5.11 -14.36
C THR A 150 -6.20 -3.79 -15.01
N ASP A 151 -7.12 -3.12 -15.69
CA ASP A 151 -6.93 -1.81 -16.34
C ASP A 151 -6.54 -0.74 -15.32
N TYR A 152 -7.25 -0.64 -14.20
CA TYR A 152 -6.92 0.29 -13.13
C TYR A 152 -5.51 0.10 -12.55
N LEU A 153 -5.08 -1.16 -12.36
CA LEU A 153 -3.74 -1.44 -11.84
C LEU A 153 -2.66 -1.09 -12.85
N GLU A 154 -2.91 -1.35 -14.14
CA GLU A 154 -2.00 -0.99 -15.23
C GLU A 154 -1.83 0.53 -15.34
N GLU A 155 -2.92 1.29 -15.37
CA GLU A 155 -2.89 2.75 -15.55
C GLU A 155 -2.33 3.52 -14.35
N GLU A 156 -2.65 3.10 -13.12
CA GLU A 156 -2.38 3.90 -11.92
C GLU A 156 -1.17 3.44 -11.12
N PHE A 157 -0.62 2.24 -11.35
CA PHE A 157 0.42 1.67 -10.48
C PHE A 157 1.54 0.95 -11.22
N LEU A 158 1.25 0.04 -12.16
CA LEU A 158 2.29 -0.86 -12.69
C LEU A 158 3.40 -0.11 -13.44
N ASP A 159 3.05 0.89 -14.25
CA ASP A 159 4.04 1.73 -14.93
C ASP A 159 4.83 2.60 -13.94
N GLU A 160 4.15 3.20 -12.95
CA GLU A 160 4.79 4.01 -11.90
C GLU A 160 5.82 3.18 -11.11
N GLN A 161 5.49 1.93 -10.76
CA GLN A 161 6.42 1.04 -10.05
C GLN A 161 7.65 0.67 -10.89
N VAL A 162 7.49 0.47 -12.21
CA VAL A 162 8.64 0.19 -13.09
C VAL A 162 9.59 1.39 -13.14
N GLU A 163 9.05 2.61 -13.23
CA GLU A 163 9.83 3.84 -13.20
C GLU A 163 10.50 4.07 -11.84
N SER A 164 9.80 3.82 -10.73
CA SER A 164 10.36 3.88 -9.37
C SER A 164 11.54 2.91 -9.20
N ILE A 165 11.36 1.63 -9.57
CA ILE A 165 12.43 0.62 -9.52
C ILE A 165 13.64 1.05 -10.36
N LYS A 166 13.41 1.64 -11.53
CA LYS A 166 14.47 2.15 -12.39
C LYS A 166 15.22 3.32 -11.74
N GLN A 167 14.50 4.29 -11.17
CA GLN A 167 15.08 5.43 -10.46
C GLN A 167 15.97 4.96 -9.30
N TYR A 168 15.48 4.06 -8.45
CA TYR A 168 16.28 3.48 -7.36
C TYR A 168 17.54 2.78 -7.87
N ALA A 169 17.45 2.02 -8.97
CA ALA A 169 18.61 1.37 -9.57
C ALA A 169 19.67 2.37 -10.07
N ASP A 170 19.24 3.51 -10.62
CA ASP A 170 20.14 4.59 -11.04
C ASP A 170 20.81 5.25 -9.85
N HIS A 171 20.05 5.60 -8.80
CA HIS A 171 20.59 6.18 -7.57
C HIS A 171 21.63 5.25 -6.94
N ILE A 172 21.33 3.95 -6.81
CA ILE A 172 22.28 2.95 -6.28
C ILE A 172 23.55 2.90 -7.13
N THR A 173 23.40 2.90 -8.46
CA THR A 173 24.54 2.87 -9.37
C THR A 173 25.42 4.12 -9.21
N ASN A 174 24.82 5.29 -9.07
CA ASN A 174 25.53 6.55 -8.86
C ASN A 174 26.17 6.63 -7.48
N LEU A 175 25.47 6.26 -6.41
CA LEU A 175 25.98 6.20 -5.04
C LEU A 175 27.21 5.29 -4.93
N ARG A 176 27.19 4.12 -5.58
CA ARG A 176 28.37 3.24 -5.67
C ARG A 176 29.53 3.88 -6.44
N ARG A 177 29.24 4.70 -7.44
CA ARG A 177 30.27 5.36 -8.27
C ARG A 177 30.93 6.52 -7.55
N VAL A 178 30.16 7.35 -6.84
CA VAL A 178 30.68 8.53 -6.12
C VAL A 178 31.39 8.14 -4.82
N GLY A 179 31.01 7.02 -4.21
CA GLY A 179 31.60 6.54 -2.97
C GLY A 179 31.19 7.37 -1.74
N THR A 180 31.76 7.05 -0.59
CA THR A 180 31.35 7.61 0.70
C THR A 180 31.92 9.01 0.97
N GLY A 181 31.33 9.72 1.95
CA GLY A 181 31.82 11.01 2.42
C GLY A 181 31.55 12.14 1.43
N LEU A 182 32.57 12.60 0.70
CA LEU A 182 32.40 13.70 -0.26
C LEU A 182 31.46 13.30 -1.41
N GLY A 183 31.48 12.04 -1.84
CA GLY A 183 30.61 11.53 -2.90
C GLY A 183 29.13 11.58 -2.53
N GLU A 184 28.78 11.03 -1.36
CA GLU A 184 27.43 11.09 -0.78
C GLU A 184 26.96 12.54 -0.59
N TYR A 185 27.85 13.43 -0.12
CA TYR A 185 27.53 14.85 0.04
C TYR A 185 27.20 15.54 -1.29
N ILE A 186 27.99 15.28 -2.34
CA ILE A 186 27.72 15.83 -3.67
C ILE A 186 26.42 15.25 -4.24
N PHE A 187 26.20 13.94 -4.10
CA PHE A 187 24.97 13.29 -4.56
C PHE A 187 23.72 13.90 -3.89
N ASP A 188 23.75 14.07 -2.56
CA ASP A 188 22.67 14.74 -1.80
C ASP A 188 22.35 16.15 -2.29
N LYS A 189 23.35 16.84 -2.85
CA LYS A 189 23.26 18.24 -3.30
C LYS A 189 22.92 18.40 -4.77
N GLU A 190 23.00 17.35 -5.59
CA GLU A 190 22.83 17.50 -7.04
C GLU A 190 21.66 16.65 -7.57
N GLU A 191 21.39 15.48 -6.97
CA GLU A 191 20.38 14.55 -7.51
C GLU A 191 18.94 15.00 -7.22
N PHE A 192 18.69 15.60 -6.05
CA PHE A 192 17.33 15.87 -5.54
C PHE A 192 16.89 17.33 -5.70
N HIS A 193 17.53 18.09 -6.58
CA HIS A 193 17.16 19.48 -6.86
C HIS A 193 16.35 19.54 -8.16
N ASP A 194 15.09 19.94 -8.03
CA ASP A 194 14.27 20.48 -9.12
C ASP A 194 14.69 21.92 -9.48
#